data_AF-A0A397DJ01-F1
#
_entry.id   AF-A0A397DJ01-F1
#
_cell.length_a   1.000
_cell.length_b   1.000
_cell.length_c   1.000
_cell.angle_alpha   90.00
_cell.angle_beta   90.00
_cell.angle_gamma   90.00
#
_symmetry.space_group_name_H-M   'P 1'
#
loop_
_entity.id
_entity.type
_entity.pdbx_description
1 polymer ?
#
loop_
_entity_poly.entity_id
_entity_poly.type
_entity_poly.pdbx_seq_one_letter_code
_entity_poly.pdbx_strand_id
1 'polypeptide(L)'
;TPARGTTPAPGTVPATMRRDKLLRQLRCVHTPDEGAPPHIMLDVNGDMHELSNDLRQRAGLICMDMVADMCHRFDLSSLVDLPSHVKHVRRLSRSLPMLITFVERVEALTATGEVSPSSQRTAV
;
A
#
# COMPACT_ATOMS: atom_id res chain seq x y z
N THR A 1 -38.37 -8.07 34.93
CA THR A 1 -37.07 -7.36 34.88
C THR A 1 -36.33 -7.61 36.17
N PRO A 2 -34.99 -7.84 36.22
CA PRO A 2 -34.03 -8.43 35.28
C PRO A 2 -33.26 -9.63 35.92
N ALA A 3 -32.44 -10.45 35.24
CA ALA A 3 -31.10 -10.20 34.68
C ALA A 3 -30.92 -11.07 33.41
N ARG A 4 -30.57 -10.59 32.20
CA ARG A 4 -29.52 -9.67 31.72
C ARG A 4 -28.11 -10.08 32.15
N GLY A 5 -27.42 -10.76 31.22
CA GLY A 5 -25.96 -10.70 31.13
C GLY A 5 -25.22 -11.99 31.43
N THR A 6 -25.26 -12.96 30.51
CA THR A 6 -24.06 -13.75 30.24
C THR A 6 -23.48 -13.26 28.92
N THR A 7 -22.89 -12.07 28.96
CA THR A 7 -21.86 -11.69 27.98
C THR A 7 -20.78 -12.77 28.04
N PRO A 8 -20.44 -13.45 26.92
CA PRO A 8 -19.30 -14.36 26.92
C PRO A 8 -18.07 -13.57 27.38
N ALA A 9 -17.29 -14.15 28.28
CA ALA A 9 -16.09 -13.53 28.82
C ALA A 9 -15.24 -12.99 27.65
N PRO A 10 -14.77 -11.73 27.69
CA PRO A 10 -13.93 -11.19 26.64
C PRO A 10 -12.70 -12.08 26.56
N GLY A 11 -12.64 -12.87 25.47
CA GLY A 11 -11.50 -13.71 25.16
C GLY A 11 -10.28 -12.82 25.22
N THR A 12 -9.43 -13.04 26.22
CA THR A 12 -8.14 -12.41 26.35
C THR A 12 -7.38 -12.68 25.07
N VAL A 13 -7.36 -11.66 24.21
CA VAL A 13 -6.61 -11.69 22.97
C VAL A 13 -5.16 -11.93 23.34
N PRO A 14 -4.53 -13.00 22.83
CA PRO A 14 -3.13 -13.24 23.08
C PRO A 14 -2.33 -11.97 22.75
N ALA A 15 -1.37 -11.60 23.60
CA ALA A 15 -0.50 -10.42 23.42
C ALA A 15 0.29 -10.43 22.09
N THR A 16 0.18 -11.51 21.32
CA THR A 16 0.74 -11.71 19.99
C THR A 16 0.00 -10.94 18.88
N MET A 17 -1.16 -10.32 19.11
CA MET A 17 -1.95 -9.64 18.06
C MET A 17 -1.85 -8.12 18.07
N ARG A 18 -0.65 -7.57 17.84
CA ARG A 18 -0.47 -6.14 17.51
C ARG A 18 -0.95 -5.87 16.08
N ARG A 19 -1.42 -4.65 15.78
CA ARG A 19 -1.90 -4.19 14.45
C ARG A 19 -1.04 -4.72 13.30
N ASP A 20 0.28 -4.55 13.40
CA ASP A 20 1.23 -5.00 12.38
C ASP A 20 1.32 -6.53 12.23
N LYS A 21 1.22 -7.27 13.34
CA LYS A 21 1.29 -8.74 13.32
C LYS A 21 0.05 -9.33 12.65
N LEU A 22 -1.13 -8.78 12.96
CA LEU A 22 -2.38 -9.18 12.32
C LEU A 22 -2.35 -8.86 10.83
N LEU A 23 -2.04 -7.62 10.44
CA LEU A 23 -1.98 -7.22 9.03
C LEU A 23 -1.02 -8.09 8.19
N ARG A 24 0.15 -8.44 8.74
CA ARG A 24 1.13 -9.30 8.06
C ARG A 24 0.63 -10.73 7.81
N GLN A 25 -0.32 -11.20 8.60
CA GLN A 25 -0.90 -12.54 8.49
C GLN A 25 -2.16 -12.56 7.62
N LEU A 26 -2.77 -11.41 7.31
CA LEU A 26 -3.93 -11.37 6.43
C LEU A 26 -3.53 -11.62 4.97
N ARG A 27 -4.34 -12.39 4.26
CA ARG A 27 -4.21 -12.65 2.82
C ARG A 27 -5.55 -12.46 2.14
N CYS A 28 -5.53 -11.82 0.99
CA CYS A 28 -6.67 -11.76 0.09
C CYS A 28 -6.68 -13.02 -0.77
N VAL A 29 -7.76 -13.80 -0.70
CA VAL A 29 -7.95 -15.03 -1.45
C VAL A 29 -9.03 -14.79 -2.51
N HIS A 30 -8.70 -15.13 -3.75
CA HIS A 30 -9.62 -15.11 -4.86
C HIS A 30 -10.14 -16.53 -5.05
N THR A 31 -11.44 -16.71 -4.91
CA THR A 31 -12.07 -17.98 -5.30
C THR A 31 -11.99 -18.15 -6.81
N PRO A 32 -11.70 -19.36 -7.32
CA PRO A 32 -11.62 -19.62 -8.75
C PRO A 32 -12.99 -19.53 -9.45
N ASP A 33 -14.08 -19.45 -8.70
CA ASP A 33 -15.44 -19.32 -9.23
C ASP A 33 -15.67 -17.88 -9.73
N GLU A 34 -16.06 -17.73 -11.00
CA GLU A 34 -16.29 -16.42 -11.61
C GLU A 34 -17.44 -15.70 -10.90
N GLY A 35 -17.12 -14.58 -10.27
CA GLY A 35 -18.10 -13.68 -9.65
C GLY A 35 -18.19 -13.76 -8.13
N ALA A 36 -17.50 -14.70 -7.48
CA ALA A 36 -17.41 -14.71 -6.03
C ALA A 36 -16.48 -13.57 -5.54
N PRO A 37 -16.92 -12.75 -4.56
CA PRO A 37 -16.12 -11.64 -4.07
C PRO A 37 -14.86 -12.17 -3.38
N PRO A 38 -13.71 -11.47 -3.50
CA PRO A 38 -12.50 -11.83 -2.78
C PRO A 38 -12.78 -11.80 -1.27
N HIS A 39 -12.25 -12.78 -0.55
CA HIS A 39 -12.39 -12.85 0.90
C HIS A 39 -11.02 -12.89 1.58
N ILE A 40 -10.97 -12.43 2.82
CA ILE A 40 -9.73 -12.33 3.59
C ILE A 40 -9.62 -13.55 4.51
N MET A 41 -8.45 -14.18 4.48
CA MET A 41 -8.09 -15.31 5.33
C MET A 41 -6.84 -14.98 6.15
N LEU A 42 -6.63 -15.71 7.24
CA LEU A 42 -5.45 -15.64 8.08
C LEU A 42 -4.45 -16.74 7.68
N ASP A 43 -3.23 -16.34 7.35
CA ASP A 43 -2.09 -17.22 7.13
C ASP A 43 -1.36 -17.45 8.47
N VAL A 44 -1.45 -18.68 8.97
CA VAL A 44 -0.73 -19.12 10.16
C VAL A 44 0.28 -20.17 9.72
N ASN A 45 1.54 -19.74 9.56
CA ASN A 45 2.65 -20.62 9.18
C ASN A 45 2.45 -21.38 7.86
N GLY A 46 1.75 -20.80 6.89
CA GLY A 46 1.45 -21.42 5.60
C GLY A 46 0.07 -22.06 5.52
N ASP A 47 -0.65 -22.19 6.64
CA ASP A 47 -2.01 -22.70 6.67
C ASP A 47 -3.03 -21.56 6.63
N MET A 48 -3.97 -21.66 5.69
CA MET A 48 -4.99 -20.64 5.44
C MET A 48 -6.24 -20.92 6.26
N HIS A 49 -6.58 -20.01 7.16
CA HIS A 49 -7.73 -20.12 8.05
C HIS A 49 -8.77 -19.03 7.80
N GLU A 50 -10.05 -19.38 7.89
CA GLU A 50 -11.11 -18.39 7.90
C GLU A 50 -11.02 -17.50 9.15
N LEU A 51 -11.27 -16.21 8.96
CA LEU A 51 -11.33 -15.26 10.06
C LEU A 51 -12.59 -15.47 10.89
N SER A 52 -12.44 -15.54 12.22
CA SER A 52 -13.57 -15.45 13.16
C SER A 52 -14.23 -14.06 13.10
N ASN A 53 -15.48 -13.95 13.54
CA ASN A 53 -16.21 -12.67 13.51
C ASN A 53 -15.50 -11.54 14.29
N ASP A 54 -14.98 -11.83 15.48
CA ASP A 54 -14.20 -10.85 16.27
C ASP A 54 -12.95 -10.39 15.51
N LEU A 55 -12.26 -11.32 14.86
CA LEU A 55 -11.07 -11.02 14.10
C LEU A 55 -11.36 -10.20 12.83
N ARG A 56 -12.46 -10.53 12.13
CA ARG A 56 -12.95 -9.74 10.98
C ARG A 56 -13.24 -8.30 11.39
N GLN A 57 -13.91 -8.10 12.53
CA GLN A 57 -14.23 -6.76 13.02
C GLN A 57 -12.96 -5.96 13.34
N ARG A 58 -11.97 -6.57 14.01
CA ARG A 58 -10.67 -5.92 14.29
C ARG A 58 -9.90 -5.58 13.01
N ALA A 59 -9.82 -6.52 12.07
CA ALA A 59 -9.19 -6.27 10.77
C ALA A 59 -9.90 -5.12 10.03
N GLY A 60 -11.23 -5.08 10.06
CA GLY A 60 -12.03 -3.99 9.50
C GLY A 60 -11.68 -2.62 10.11
N LEU A 61 -11.59 -2.53 11.45
CA LEU A 61 -11.19 -1.29 12.14
C LEU A 61 -9.79 -0.83 11.73
N ILE A 62 -8.84 -1.76 11.68
CA ILE A 62 -7.47 -1.45 11.25
C ILE A 62 -7.45 -0.93 9.81
N CYS A 63 -8.17 -1.59 8.89
CA CYS A 63 -8.27 -1.16 7.50
C CYS A 63 -8.91 0.23 7.38
N MET A 64 -9.97 0.52 8.15
CA MET A 64 -10.60 1.85 8.19
C MET A 64 -9.62 2.92 8.66
N ASP A 65 -8.85 2.67 9.72
CA ASP A 65 -7.82 3.60 10.19
C ASP A 65 -6.72 3.83 9.15
N MET A 66 -6.30 2.79 8.42
CA MET A 66 -5.29 2.93 7.35
C MET A 66 -5.81 3.81 6.21
N VAL A 67 -7.07 3.61 5.81
CA VAL A 67 -7.73 4.42 4.78
C VAL A 67 -7.84 5.87 5.25
N ALA A 68 -8.21 6.12 6.50
CA ALA A 68 -8.28 7.46 7.08
C ALA A 68 -6.91 8.16 7.12
N ASP A 69 -5.85 7.45 7.55
CA ASP A 69 -4.47 7.97 7.53
C ASP A 69 -4.02 8.31 6.11
N MET A 70 -4.34 7.49 5.10
CA MET A 70 -4.04 7.81 3.70
C MET A 70 -4.79 9.05 3.22
N CYS A 71 -6.08 9.20 3.53
CA CYS A 71 -6.83 10.40 3.18
C CYS A 71 -6.26 11.65 3.84
N HIS A 72 -5.85 11.58 5.11
CA HIS A 72 -5.20 12.69 5.78
C HIS A 72 -3.88 13.08 5.10
N ARG A 73 -3.02 12.11 4.76
CA ARG A 73 -1.74 12.36 4.10
C ARG A 73 -1.87 12.93 2.69
N PHE A 74 -2.95 12.59 1.98
CA PHE A 74 -3.24 13.12 0.65
C PHE A 74 -4.13 14.37 0.68
N ASP A 75 -4.45 14.90 1.86
CA ASP A 75 -5.35 16.05 2.06
C ASP A 75 -6.72 15.86 1.37
N LEU A 76 -7.31 14.68 1.55
CA LEU A 76 -8.59 14.30 0.96
C LEU A 76 -9.71 14.41 1.98
N SER A 77 -10.75 15.16 1.62
CA SER A 77 -12.00 15.27 2.38
C SER A 77 -12.99 14.14 2.09
N SER A 78 -12.82 13.41 0.97
CA SER A 78 -13.70 12.34 0.51
C SER A 78 -12.92 11.05 0.22
N LEU A 79 -13.42 9.92 0.76
CA LEU A 79 -12.86 8.59 0.49
C LEU A 79 -13.01 8.16 -0.97
N VAL A 80 -13.98 8.73 -1.70
CA VAL A 80 -14.27 8.38 -3.09
C VAL A 80 -13.13 8.77 -4.02
N ASP A 81 -12.35 9.80 -3.66
CA ASP A 81 -11.26 10.32 -4.47
C ASP A 81 -9.92 9.58 -4.23
N LEU A 82 -9.82 8.85 -3.12
CA LEU A 82 -8.61 8.13 -2.73
C LEU A 82 -8.08 7.16 -3.81
N PRO A 83 -8.91 6.35 -4.50
CA PRO A 83 -8.43 5.45 -5.54
C PRO A 83 -7.75 6.18 -6.71
N SER A 84 -8.26 7.35 -7.09
CA SER A 84 -7.71 8.17 -8.18
C SER A 84 -6.34 8.75 -7.78
N HIS A 85 -6.23 9.25 -6.55
CA HIS A 85 -4.96 9.75 -6.00
C HIS A 85 -3.90 8.63 -5.89
N VAL A 86 -4.26 7.46 -5.36
CA VAL A 86 -3.34 6.32 -5.26
C VAL A 86 -2.85 5.89 -6.66
N LYS A 87 -3.73 5.87 -7.68
CA LYS A 87 -3.33 5.61 -9.06
C LYS A 87 -2.36 6.66 -9.60
N HIS A 88 -2.61 7.93 -9.31
CA HIS A 88 -1.74 9.04 -9.72
C HIS A 88 -0.35 8.94 -9.08
N VAL A 89 -0.28 8.76 -7.76
CA VAL A 89 0.97 8.58 -7.01
C VAL A 89 1.75 7.36 -7.53
N ARG A 90 1.08 6.25 -7.83
CA ARG A 90 1.71 5.07 -8.43
C ARG A 90 2.32 5.35 -9.81
N ARG A 91 1.70 6.20 -10.62
CA ARG A 91 2.25 6.60 -11.92
C ARG A 91 3.47 7.50 -11.73
N LEU A 92 3.36 8.49 -10.84
CA LEU A 92 4.47 9.38 -10.51
C LEU A 92 5.66 8.63 -9.94
N SER A 93 5.46 7.67 -9.03
CA SER A 93 6.55 6.90 -8.43
C SER A 93 7.31 6.03 -9.44
N ARG A 94 6.70 5.72 -10.60
CA ARG A 94 7.37 5.04 -11.71
C ARG A 94 8.11 6.01 -12.63
N SER A 95 7.58 7.21 -12.86
CA SER A 95 8.16 8.17 -13.80
C SER A 95 9.21 9.10 -13.18
N LEU A 96 9.05 9.49 -11.92
CA LEU A 96 9.95 10.43 -11.22
C LEU A 96 11.40 9.95 -11.17
N PRO A 97 11.72 8.67 -10.86
CA PRO A 97 13.11 8.22 -10.87
C PRO A 97 13.78 8.32 -12.25
N MET A 98 13.02 8.10 -13.33
CA MET A 98 13.53 8.25 -14.69
C MET A 98 13.77 9.71 -15.05
N LEU A 99 12.88 10.62 -14.63
CA LEU A 99 13.06 12.05 -14.82
C LEU A 99 14.26 12.60 -14.05
N ILE A 100 14.45 12.17 -12.80
CA ILE A 100 15.63 12.54 -11.99
C ILE A 100 16.91 12.10 -12.70
N THR A 101 16.98 10.83 -13.09
CA THR A 101 18.14 10.29 -13.82
C THR A 101 18.40 11.05 -15.13
N PHE A 102 17.34 11.46 -15.84
CA PHE A 102 17.48 12.23 -17.06
C PHE A 102 18.08 13.62 -16.79
N VAL A 103 17.56 14.35 -15.80
CA VAL A 103 18.08 15.67 -15.42
C VAL A 103 19.53 15.57 -14.98
N GLU A 104 19.87 14.62 -14.11
CA GLU A 104 21.26 14.38 -13.66
C GLU A 104 22.21 14.11 -14.84
N ARG A 105 21.76 13.36 -15.86
CA ARG A 105 22.56 13.11 -17.07
C ARG A 105 22.73 14.36 -17.93
N VAL A 106 21.69 15.18 -18.06
CA VAL A 106 21.78 16.45 -18.81
C VAL A 106 22.73 17.41 -18.10
N GLU A 107 22.65 17.52 -16.77
CA GLU A 107 23.57 18.33 -15.96
C GLU A 107 25.02 17.86 -16.07
N ALA A 108 25.26 16.54 -16.07
CA ALA A 108 26.60 15.99 -16.29
C ALA A 108 27.13 16.35 -17.69
N LEU A 109 26.29 16.25 -18.73
CA LEU A 109 26.67 16.58 -20.11
C LEU A 109 26.95 18.07 -20.30
N THR A 110 26.15 18.95 -19.69
CA THR A 110 26.39 20.40 -19.74
C THR A 110 27.60 20.82 -18.92
N ALA A 111 27.88 20.17 -17.79
CA ALA A 111 29.10 20.38 -17.02
C ALA A 111 30.37 19.95 -17.77
N THR A 112 30.27 18.95 -18.65
CA THR A 112 31.37 18.54 -19.55
C THR A 112 31.40 19.35 -20.87
N GLY A 113 30.47 20.29 -21.04
CA GLY A 113 30.12 20.94 -22.32
C GLY A 113 30.89 22.20 -22.70
N GLU A 114 32.07 22.47 -22.13
CA GLU A 114 33.10 23.29 -22.77
C GLU A 114 34.25 22.38 -23.24
N VAL A 115 34.07 21.65 -24.35
CA VAL A 115 35.04 21.48 -25.45
C VAL A 115 34.30 20.74 -26.57
N SER A 116 33.86 21.47 -27.60
CA SER A 116 33.51 20.87 -28.89
C SER A 116 34.76 20.97 -29.79
N PRO A 117 35.37 19.86 -30.24
CA PRO A 117 36.55 19.90 -31.11
C PRO A 117 36.09 20.11 -32.56
N SER A 118 35.51 21.27 -32.86
CA SER A 118 35.27 21.71 -34.24
C SER A 118 36.45 22.54 -34.71
N SER A 119 37.63 21.92 -34.87
CA SER A 119 38.75 22.56 -35.58
C SER A 119 39.84 21.54 -35.94
N GLN A 120 39.55 20.62 -36.86
CA GLN A 120 40.59 20.12 -37.75
C GLN A 120 40.08 20.21 -39.19
N ARG A 121 40.38 21.37 -39.80
CA ARG A 121 40.62 21.47 -41.23
C ARG A 121 41.68 20.43 -41.60
N THR A 122 41.34 19.50 -42.48
CA THR A 122 42.36 18.81 -43.28
C THR A 122 42.05 19.13 -44.73
N ALA A 123 42.72 20.17 -45.22
CA ALA A 123 43.09 20.26 -46.63
C ALA A 123 44.32 19.36 -46.79
N VAL A 124 44.23 18.33 -47.65
CA VAL A 124 45.14 18.00 -48.77
C VAL A 124 44.37 17.04 -49.67
#